data_AF-A0A6J0XCS6-F1
#
_entry.id   AF-A0A6J0XCS6-F1
#
_cell.length_a   1.000
_cell.length_b   1.000
_cell.length_c   1.000
_cell.angle_alpha   90.00
_cell.angle_beta   90.00
_cell.angle_gamma   90.00
#
_symmetry.space_group_name_H-M   'P 1'
#
loop_
_entity.id
_entity.type
_entity.pdbx_description
1 polymer ?
#
loop_
_entity_poly.entity_id
_entity_poly.type
_entity_poly.pdbx_seq_one_letter_code
_entity_poly.pdbx_strand_id
1 'polypeptide(L)'
;MIQEKQDSYAYGQSVTYKCMEGFALHGESSINCTVEDDQGVWSGPLPQCRAAKSTAVPRTSPRFHKTGTPKGRGSAPSVASIIASGCVPVTVIICIIILIKISRDSGKSGSYSPCEDKTHRCDSL
;
A
#
# COMPACT_ATOMS: atom_id res chain seq x y z
N MET A 1 12.68 14.09 -4.42
CA MET A 1 11.97 13.81 -5.69
C MET A 1 12.63 12.64 -6.35
N ILE A 2 11.86 11.71 -6.90
CA ILE A 2 12.40 10.55 -7.64
C ILE A 2 12.68 10.99 -9.07
N GLN A 3 13.79 10.56 -9.66
CA GLN A 3 14.15 10.98 -11.03
C GLN A 3 13.19 10.38 -12.08
N GLU A 4 12.78 9.13 -11.89
CA GLU A 4 11.83 8.42 -12.76
C GLU A 4 10.72 7.82 -11.89
N LYS A 5 9.51 8.39 -11.97
CA LYS A 5 8.35 7.88 -11.23
C LYS A 5 7.64 6.81 -12.06
N GLN A 6 7.45 5.63 -11.46
CA GLN A 6 6.70 4.53 -12.05
C GLN A 6 5.47 4.21 -11.19
N ASP A 7 4.47 3.57 -11.81
CA ASP A 7 3.25 3.11 -11.16
C ASP A 7 3.52 1.93 -10.20
N SER A 8 4.43 1.03 -10.57
CA SER A 8 4.87 -0.06 -9.71
C SER A 8 6.34 -0.40 -9.97
N TYR A 9 7.03 -0.83 -8.91
CA TYR A 9 8.44 -1.21 -8.96
C TYR A 9 8.58 -2.71 -8.72
N ALA A 10 9.27 -3.41 -9.63
CA ALA A 10 9.51 -4.85 -9.49
C ALA A 10 10.60 -5.14 -8.43
N TYR A 11 10.58 -6.37 -7.88
CA TYR A 11 11.66 -6.84 -7.01
C TYR A 11 13.06 -6.58 -7.60
N GLY A 12 13.94 -6.04 -6.76
CA GLY A 12 15.31 -5.66 -7.13
C GLY A 12 15.41 -4.30 -7.84
N GLN A 13 14.30 -3.66 -8.22
CA GLN A 13 14.38 -2.30 -8.76
C GLN A 13 14.75 -1.30 -7.67
N SER A 14 15.65 -0.39 -8.01
CA SER A 14 16.09 0.69 -7.14
C SER A 14 15.62 2.04 -7.66
N VAL A 15 15.09 2.87 -6.77
CA VAL A 15 14.78 4.27 -7.05
C VAL A 15 15.84 5.16 -6.43
N THR A 16 16.19 6.25 -7.11
CA THR A 16 17.14 7.24 -6.60
C THR A 16 16.44 8.58 -6.41
N TYR A 17 16.64 9.16 -5.23
CA TYR A 17 16.09 10.42 -4.82
C TYR A 17 17.07 11.55 -5.07
N LYS A 18 16.52 12.64 -5.57
CA LYS A 18 17.19 13.92 -5.76
C LYS A 18 16.44 15.01 -5.02
N CYS A 19 17.19 15.86 -4.33
CA CYS A 19 16.66 17.08 -3.73
C CYS A 19 16.79 18.26 -4.70
N MET A 20 15.96 19.28 -4.50
CA MET A 20 16.09 20.55 -5.22
C MET A 20 17.42 21.23 -4.87
N GLU A 21 17.85 22.14 -5.73
CA GLU A 21 19.01 22.98 -5.43
C GLU A 21 18.83 23.72 -4.11
N GLY A 22 19.90 23.79 -3.31
CA GLY A 22 19.85 24.36 -1.96
C GLY A 22 19.31 23.41 -0.88
N PHE A 23 19.01 22.15 -1.21
CA PHE A 23 18.63 21.11 -0.25
C PHE A 23 19.59 19.92 -0.31
N ALA A 24 20.01 19.46 0.87
CA ALA A 24 20.80 18.24 1.03
C ALA A 24 19.88 17.06 1.35
N LEU A 25 20.14 15.93 0.70
CA LEU A 25 19.47 14.67 1.00
C LEU A 25 20.02 14.08 2.29
N HIS A 26 19.12 13.67 3.18
CA HIS A 26 19.45 13.08 4.47
C HIS A 26 18.80 11.71 4.59
N GLY A 27 19.62 10.66 4.72
CA GLY A 27 19.20 9.26 4.62
C GLY A 27 19.85 8.59 3.41
N GLU A 28 19.32 7.43 3.03
CA GLU A 28 19.78 6.69 1.84
C GLU A 28 19.30 7.39 0.57
N SER A 29 20.22 7.69 -0.36
CA SER A 29 19.87 8.36 -1.62
C SER A 29 19.08 7.49 -2.57
N SER A 30 19.14 6.18 -2.37
CA SER A 30 18.45 5.20 -3.19
C SER A 30 17.79 4.18 -2.27
N ILE A 31 16.68 3.58 -2.67
CA ILE A 31 16.09 2.42 -1.97
C ILE A 31 15.70 1.40 -3.03
N ASN A 32 15.76 0.12 -2.68
CA ASN A 32 15.36 -0.97 -3.56
C ASN A 32 14.09 -1.68 -3.06
N CYS A 33 13.34 -2.24 -4.01
CA CYS A 33 12.17 -3.06 -3.75
C CYS A 33 12.61 -4.48 -3.36
N THR A 34 12.24 -4.90 -2.16
CA THR A 34 12.51 -6.22 -1.57
C THR A 34 11.21 -7.01 -1.42
N VAL A 35 11.31 -8.29 -1.03
CA VAL A 35 10.14 -9.11 -0.72
C VAL A 35 10.25 -9.60 0.71
N GLU A 36 9.21 -9.36 1.50
CA GLU A 36 9.04 -9.90 2.86
C GLU A 36 7.67 -10.57 2.94
N ASP A 37 7.62 -11.84 3.36
CA ASP A 37 6.37 -12.62 3.49
C ASP A 37 5.42 -12.50 2.27
N ASP A 38 5.97 -12.71 1.07
CA ASP A 38 5.27 -12.59 -0.21
C ASP A 38 4.76 -11.18 -0.56
N GLN A 39 5.15 -10.14 0.17
CA GLN A 39 4.78 -8.74 -0.09
C GLN A 39 5.98 -7.90 -0.52
N GLY A 40 5.77 -7.01 -1.50
CA GLY A 40 6.80 -6.06 -1.93
C GLY A 40 7.00 -4.97 -0.88
N VAL A 41 8.19 -4.92 -0.28
CA VAL A 41 8.55 -3.95 0.77
C VAL A 41 9.78 -3.16 0.36
N TRP A 42 9.77 -1.85 0.60
CA TRP A 42 10.94 -1.01 0.38
C TRP A 42 12.03 -1.30 1.43
N SER A 43 13.28 -1.47 0.98
CA SER A 43 14.45 -1.76 1.84
C SER A 43 14.75 -0.71 2.92
N GLY A 44 14.21 0.50 2.79
CA GLY A 44 14.50 1.58 3.72
C GLY A 44 13.45 2.68 3.73
N PRO A 45 13.52 3.58 4.72
CA PRO A 45 12.62 4.72 4.83
C PRO A 45 12.91 5.77 3.74
N LEU A 46 11.89 6.55 3.41
CA LEU A 46 12.00 7.68 2.50
C LEU A 46 13.06 8.69 3.00
N PRO A 47 14.02 9.11 2.15
CA PRO A 47 14.99 10.13 2.54
C PRO A 47 14.35 11.50 2.66
N GLN A 48 14.91 12.34 3.54
CA GLN A 48 14.43 13.69 3.79
C GLN A 48 15.32 14.72 3.09
N CYS A 49 14.71 15.65 2.35
CA CYS A 49 15.41 16.83 1.85
C CYS A 49 15.40 17.94 2.90
N ARG A 50 16.58 18.35 3.38
CA ARG A 50 16.73 19.45 4.34
C ARG A 50 17.48 20.61 3.69
N ALA A 51 17.15 21.84 4.05
CA ALA A 51 17.87 23.01 3.53
C ALA A 51 19.37 22.85 3.82
N ALA A 52 20.19 22.90 2.77
CA ALA A 52 21.63 22.94 2.94
C ALA A 52 21.96 24.24 3.68
N LYS A 53 22.79 24.16 4.73
CA LYS A 53 23.30 25.37 5.37
C LYS A 53 24.17 26.09 4.33
N SER A 54 23.62 27.07 3.62
CA SER A 54 24.39 27.86 2.67
C SER A 54 25.42 28.67 3.46
N THR A 55 26.69 28.56 3.10
CA THR A 55 27.78 29.37 3.65
C THR A 55 27.79 30.81 3.10
N ALA A 56 26.64 31.35 2.70
CA ALA A 56 26.54 32.77 2.35
C ALA A 56 25.15 33.37 2.68
N VAL A 57 25.22 34.46 3.44
CA VAL A 57 24.22 35.51 3.76
C VAL A 57 23.18 35.19 4.85
N PRO A 58 23.20 35.93 6.00
CA PRO A 58 22.14 35.82 7.01
C PRO A 58 20.87 36.49 6.49
N ARG A 59 19.91 35.69 6.03
CA ARG A 59 18.53 36.15 5.85
C ARG A 59 17.76 35.84 7.12
N THR A 60 17.43 36.89 7.87
CA THR A 60 16.52 36.87 9.02
C THR A 60 15.27 36.06 8.66
N SER A 61 15.09 34.89 9.27
CA SER A 61 13.91 34.06 9.07
C SER A 61 12.83 34.47 10.07
N PRO A 62 11.56 34.67 9.65
CA PRO A 62 10.47 34.93 10.57
C PRO A 62 10.14 33.66 11.38
N ARG A 63 9.78 33.91 12.63
CA ARG A 63 9.44 32.94 13.69
C ARG A 63 8.39 31.92 13.24
N PHE A 64 8.80 30.67 13.10
CA PHE A 64 7.92 29.52 12.86
C PHE A 64 7.22 29.14 14.17
N HIS A 65 5.97 29.56 14.35
CA HIS A 65 5.12 29.06 15.43
C HIS A 65 4.68 27.63 15.09
N LYS A 66 5.33 26.64 15.73
CA LYS A 66 4.83 25.26 15.78
C LYS A 66 3.70 25.19 16.82
N THR A 67 2.45 25.22 16.38
CA THR A 67 1.33 24.78 17.22
C THR A 67 1.02 23.33 16.87
N GLY A 68 1.45 22.41 17.73
CA GLY A 68 1.02 21.03 17.67
C GLY A 68 -0.21 20.81 18.55
N THR A 69 -1.24 20.16 18.01
CA THR A 69 -2.23 19.40 18.80
C THR A 69 -2.78 18.24 17.96
N PRO A 70 -2.55 16.97 18.36
CA PRO A 70 -3.26 15.82 17.83
C PRO A 70 -4.49 15.52 18.71
N LYS A 71 -5.64 15.21 18.09
CA LYS A 71 -6.61 14.29 18.72
C LYS A 71 -7.56 13.73 17.66
N GLY A 72 -7.32 12.48 17.29
CA GLY A 72 -8.24 11.68 16.50
C GLY A 72 -9.61 11.57 17.17
N ARG A 73 -10.64 11.43 16.34
CA ARG A 73 -11.95 10.93 16.76
C ARG A 73 -12.54 10.12 15.61
N GLY A 74 -12.09 8.87 15.53
CA GLY A 74 -12.93 7.84 14.93
C GLY A 74 -14.13 7.61 15.85
N SER A 75 -15.32 7.64 15.27
CA SER A 75 -16.54 7.17 15.92
C SER A 75 -17.15 6.12 14.98
N ALA A 76 -17.26 4.90 15.50
CA ALA A 76 -17.75 3.73 14.80
C ALA A 76 -19.21 3.88 14.32
N PRO A 77 -19.62 3.21 13.23
CA PRO A 77 -21.03 3.03 12.93
C PRO A 77 -21.67 2.08 13.95
N SER A 78 -22.80 2.52 14.50
CA SER A 78 -23.63 1.81 15.47
C SER A 78 -24.15 0.50 14.88
N VAL A 79 -23.74 -0.64 15.44
CA VAL A 79 -24.27 -1.96 15.07
C VAL A 79 -25.66 -2.12 15.71
N ALA A 80 -26.70 -1.95 14.92
CA ALA A 80 -28.07 -2.29 15.29
C ALA A 80 -28.34 -3.78 14.96
N SER A 81 -28.22 -4.61 15.98
CA SER A 81 -29.02 -5.83 16.28
C SER A 81 -30.50 -5.69 15.84
N ILE A 82 -31.31 -6.69 15.46
CA ILE A 82 -31.37 -8.15 15.63
C ILE A 82 -32.45 -8.73 14.66
N ILE A 83 -32.18 -9.93 14.12
CA ILE A 83 -33.04 -11.08 13.74
C ILE A 83 -34.49 -10.82 13.26
N ALA A 84 -34.76 -11.20 12.00
CA ALA A 84 -36.08 -11.66 11.57
C ALA A 84 -35.95 -13.03 10.87
N SER A 85 -36.74 -13.95 11.37
CA SER A 85 -36.73 -15.39 11.11
C SER A 85 -37.11 -15.76 9.68
N GLY A 86 -36.51 -16.83 9.18
CA GLY A 86 -37.07 -17.65 8.09
C GLY A 86 -36.31 -17.60 6.76
N CYS A 87 -35.30 -18.46 6.60
CA CYS A 87 -34.80 -18.87 5.27
C CYS A 87 -34.22 -20.29 5.27
N VAL A 88 -34.88 -21.23 5.97
CA VAL A 88 -34.67 -22.67 5.78
C VAL A 88 -34.82 -23.13 4.30
N PRO A 89 -35.50 -22.41 3.38
CA PRO A 89 -35.40 -22.71 1.95
C PRO A 89 -34.11 -22.22 1.26
N VAL A 90 -33.44 -21.17 1.74
CA VAL A 90 -32.29 -20.59 1.01
C VAL A 90 -31.06 -21.49 1.12
N THR A 91 -30.82 -22.11 2.28
CA THR A 91 -29.73 -23.08 2.44
C THR A 91 -29.94 -24.32 1.56
N VAL A 92 -31.19 -24.80 1.43
CA VAL A 92 -31.54 -25.94 0.57
C VAL A 92 -31.38 -25.59 -0.92
N ILE A 93 -31.82 -24.41 -1.34
CA ILE A 93 -31.65 -23.92 -2.71
C ILE A 93 -30.16 -23.75 -3.04
N ILE A 94 -29.37 -23.19 -2.10
CA ILE A 94 -27.91 -23.06 -2.25
C ILE A 94 -27.24 -24.43 -2.37
N CYS A 95 -27.62 -25.42 -1.54
CA CYS A 95 -27.11 -26.79 -1.65
C CYS A 95 -27.43 -27.42 -3.00
N ILE A 96 -28.65 -27.26 -3.53
CA ILE A 96 -29.04 -27.79 -4.84
C ILE A 96 -28.22 -27.13 -5.97
N ILE A 97 -28.01 -25.82 -5.92
CA ILE A 97 -27.20 -25.10 -6.92
C ILE A 97 -25.73 -25.55 -6.87
N ILE A 98 -25.17 -25.77 -5.68
CA ILE A 98 -23.79 -26.26 -5.50
C ILE A 98 -23.66 -27.69 -6.05
N LEU A 99 -24.60 -28.59 -5.76
CA LEU A 99 -24.59 -29.96 -6.27
C LEU A 99 -24.70 -30.02 -7.80
N ILE A 100 -25.51 -29.16 -8.43
CA ILE A 100 -25.59 -29.05 -9.89
C ILE A 100 -24.29 -28.50 -10.47
N LYS A 101 -23.62 -27.55 -9.81
CA LYS A 101 -22.30 -27.05 -10.21
C LYS A 101 -21.22 -28.13 -10.14
N ILE A 102 -21.17 -28.95 -9.08
CA ILE A 102 -20.19 -30.04 -8.92
C ILE A 102 -20.39 -31.13 -9.99
N SER A 103 -21.64 -31.55 -10.22
CA SER A 103 -21.98 -32.52 -11.28
C SER A 103 -21.64 -32.00 -12.68
N ARG A 104 -21.63 -30.68 -12.89
CA ARG A 104 -21.26 -30.04 -14.16
C ARG A 104 -19.77 -29.74 -14.29
N ASP A 105 -19.05 -29.65 -13.18
CA ASP A 105 -17.61 -29.41 -13.11
C ASP A 105 -16.79 -30.71 -13.20
N SER A 106 -17.40 -31.86 -12.85
CA SER A 106 -16.80 -33.20 -13.05
C SER A 106 -16.49 -33.52 -14.53
N GLY A 107 -16.98 -32.70 -15.48
CA GLY A 107 -16.63 -32.76 -16.90
C GLY A 107 -15.53 -31.80 -17.35
N LYS A 108 -14.90 -31.04 -16.43
CA LYS A 108 -13.91 -30.04 -16.78
C LYS A 108 -12.85 -29.88 -15.69
N SER A 109 -12.15 -30.97 -15.38
CA SER A 109 -10.82 -30.90 -14.78
C SER A 109 -9.81 -30.32 -15.78
N GLY A 110 -10.06 -29.08 -16.23
CA GLY A 110 -9.03 -28.21 -16.77
C GLY A 110 -8.40 -27.52 -15.58
N SER A 111 -7.12 -27.80 -15.35
CA SER A 111 -6.28 -27.19 -14.31
C SER A 111 -6.45 -25.66 -14.30
N TYR A 112 -7.36 -25.13 -13.50
CA TYR A 112 -7.34 -23.72 -13.16
C TYR A 112 -6.33 -23.57 -12.04
N SER A 113 -5.06 -23.42 -12.43
CA SER A 113 -4.11 -22.70 -11.59
C SER A 113 -4.51 -21.23 -11.68
N PRO A 114 -5.02 -20.58 -10.62
CA PRO A 114 -4.83 -19.15 -10.56
C PRO A 114 -3.31 -18.96 -10.53
N CYS A 115 -2.74 -18.44 -11.61
CA CYS A 115 -1.55 -17.63 -11.45
C CYS A 115 -2.01 -16.50 -10.52
N GLU A 116 -1.92 -16.71 -9.21
CA GLU A 116 -1.80 -15.57 -8.31
C GLU A 116 -0.54 -14.89 -8.81
N ASP A 117 -0.73 -13.85 -9.60
CA ASP A 117 0.29 -12.90 -10.00
C ASP A 117 0.75 -12.21 -8.72
N LYS A 118 1.45 -12.95 -7.86
CA LYS A 118 2.28 -12.40 -6.80
C LYS A 118 3.51 -11.85 -7.48
N THR A 119 3.32 -10.89 -8.40
CA THR A 119 4.44 -10.05 -8.76
C THR A 119 4.70 -9.21 -7.51
N HIS A 120 5.65 -9.62 -6.70
CA HIS A 120 6.10 -8.88 -5.53
C HIS A 120 6.60 -7.50 -6.00
N ARG A 121 5.68 -6.54 -5.99
CA ARG A 121 5.85 -5.18 -6.46
C ARG A 121 5.70 -4.23 -5.30
N CYS A 122 6.54 -3.22 -5.28
CA CYS A 122 6.40 -2.12 -4.35
C CYS A 122 5.50 -1.04 -4.95
N ASP A 123 4.66 -0.45 -4.09
CA ASP A 123 3.77 0.66 -4.43
C ASP A 123 4.58 1.94 -4.79
N SER A 124 3.93 2.88 -5.49
CA SER A 124 4.56 4.11 -5.96
C SER A 124 4.86 5.06 -4.79
N LEU A 125 5.94 5.85 -4.92
CA LEU A 125 6.46 6.76 -3.88
C LEU A 125 6.15 8.24 -4.16
#